data_AF-A0A438DN88-F1
#
_entry.id   AF-A0A438DN88-F1
#
_cell.length_a   1.000
_cell.length_b   1.000
_cell.length_c   1.000
_cell.angle_alpha   90.00
_cell.angle_beta   90.00
_cell.angle_gamma   90.00
#
_symmetry.space_group_name_H-M   'P 1'
#
loop_
_entity.id
_entity.type
_entity.pdbx_description
1 polymer ?
#
loop_
_entity_poly.entity_id
_entity_poly.type
_entity_poly.pdbx_seq_one_letter_code
_entity_poly.pdbx_strand_id
1 'polypeptide(L)'
;MGAAAMLLSNCHLDRWRSKYELKQLVRTHKGMDNRSFQSILLKEDGEGKQGLSVSKDVVEVGSHALKDNITTLGPLVLPFLNNSISSPLCSSTTPSLIFLTTSSPSSMFAYWPPASRS
;
A
#
# COMPACT_ATOMS: atom_id res chain seq x y z
N MET A 1 -13.27 22.93 -3.50
CA MET A 1 -13.97 21.67 -3.19
C MET A 1 -13.53 20.64 -4.22
N GLY A 2 -12.94 19.52 -3.82
CA GLY A 2 -12.53 18.43 -4.72
C GLY A 2 -13.33 17.17 -4.43
N ALA A 3 -13.66 16.39 -5.46
CA ALA A 3 -14.38 15.12 -5.35
C ALA A 3 -13.67 14.02 -6.14
N ALA A 4 -13.66 12.80 -5.59
CA ALA A 4 -13.14 11.61 -6.25
C ALA A 4 -14.08 10.42 -5.99
N ALA A 5 -14.19 9.53 -6.96
CA ALA A 5 -15.00 8.31 -6.85
C ALA A 5 -14.23 7.11 -7.45
N MET A 6 -14.44 5.94 -6.86
CA MET A 6 -13.92 4.65 -7.35
C MET A 6 -15.08 3.67 -7.44
N LEU A 7 -15.17 2.92 -8.55
CA LEU A 7 -16.15 1.86 -8.74
C LEU A 7 -15.49 0.50 -8.49
N LEU A 8 -16.06 -0.30 -7.59
CA LEU A 8 -15.62 -1.66 -7.28
C LEU A 8 -16.68 -2.64 -7.79
N SER A 9 -16.25 -3.66 -8.54
CA SER A 9 -17.10 -4.74 -9.04
C SER A 9 -16.45 -6.09 -8.74
N ASN A 10 -17.25 -7.06 -8.34
CA ASN A 10 -16.83 -8.46 -8.20
C ASN A 10 -17.24 -9.31 -9.43
N CYS A 11 -17.72 -8.68 -10.50
CA CYS A 11 -18.12 -9.37 -11.72
C CYS A 11 -16.89 -9.66 -12.59
N HIS A 12 -16.62 -10.94 -12.89
CA HIS A 12 -15.48 -11.32 -13.71
C HIS A 12 -15.54 -10.74 -15.14
N LEU A 13 -16.74 -10.47 -15.66
CA LEU A 13 -16.93 -9.83 -16.97
C LEU A 13 -16.47 -8.37 -16.99
N ASP A 14 -16.38 -7.70 -15.84
CA ASP A 14 -15.88 -6.32 -15.75
C ASP A 14 -14.35 -6.27 -15.64
N ARG A 15 -13.68 -7.42 -15.45
CA ARG A 15 -12.24 -7.49 -15.20
C ARG A 15 -11.41 -6.89 -16.33
N TRP A 16 -11.83 -7.03 -17.59
CA TRP A 16 -11.14 -6.45 -18.74
C TRP A 16 -11.19 -4.91 -18.78
N ARG A 17 -12.17 -4.29 -18.10
CA ARG A 17 -12.29 -2.82 -17.94
C ARG A 17 -11.65 -2.31 -16.66
N SER A 18 -11.37 -3.19 -15.69
CA SER A 18 -10.78 -2.79 -14.42
C SER A 18 -9.34 -2.29 -14.60
N LYS A 19 -9.02 -1.14 -13.99
CA LYS A 19 -7.65 -0.59 -13.99
C LYS A 19 -6.76 -1.26 -12.95
N TYR A 20 -7.37 -1.71 -11.86
CA TYR A 20 -6.70 -2.31 -10.71
C TYR A 20 -7.54 -3.45 -10.15
N GLU A 21 -6.87 -4.46 -9.59
CA GLU A 21 -7.49 -5.58 -8.89
C GLU A 21 -7.19 -5.45 -7.38
N LEU A 22 -8.23 -5.45 -6.56
CA LEU A 22 -8.09 -5.40 -5.10
C LEU A 22 -7.75 -6.79 -4.56
N LYS A 23 -6.47 -7.05 -4.30
CA LYS A 23 -6.02 -8.35 -3.78
C LYS A 23 -6.24 -8.52 -2.28
N GLN A 24 -5.89 -7.50 -1.49
CA GLN A 24 -6.00 -7.60 -0.05
C GLN A 24 -6.24 -6.23 0.60
N LEU A 25 -7.03 -6.23 1.67
CA LEU A 25 -7.35 -5.07 2.48
C LEU A 25 -7.17 -5.43 3.95
N VAL A 26 -6.37 -4.65 4.68
CA VAL A 26 -6.21 -4.75 6.14
C VAL A 26 -6.64 -3.42 6.76
N ARG A 27 -7.39 -3.50 7.86
CA ARG A 27 -7.76 -2.35 8.70
C ARG A 27 -7.12 -2.49 10.07
N THR A 28 -6.32 -1.51 10.48
CA THR A 28 -5.76 -1.44 11.84
C THR A 28 -6.47 -0.38 12.66
N HIS A 29 -6.86 -0.70 13.89
CA HIS A 29 -7.49 0.24 14.82
C HIS A 29 -6.58 0.53 16.01
N LYS A 30 -6.25 1.81 16.23
CA LYS A 30 -5.41 2.30 17.34
C LYS A 30 -6.17 3.14 18.37
N GLY A 31 -7.51 3.13 18.34
CA GLY A 31 -8.34 3.99 19.19
C GLY A 31 -8.28 3.67 20.70
N MET A 32 -7.68 2.54 21.09
CA MET A 32 -7.46 2.21 22.50
C MET A 32 -6.27 2.97 23.09
N ASP A 33 -5.33 3.44 22.26
CA ASP A 33 -4.19 4.22 22.72
C ASP A 33 -4.61 5.67 22.94
N ASN A 34 -4.48 6.17 24.17
CA ASN A 34 -4.94 7.51 24.53
C ASN A 34 -4.22 8.61 23.71
N ARG A 35 -2.93 8.43 23.39
CA ARG A 35 -2.19 9.34 22.49
C ARG A 35 -2.79 9.37 21.09
N SER A 36 -3.20 8.21 20.57
CA SER A 36 -3.84 8.10 19.26
C SER A 36 -5.22 8.73 19.27
N PHE A 37 -6.01 8.47 20.31
CA PHE A 37 -7.35 9.02 20.47
C PHE A 37 -7.35 10.55 20.61
N GLN A 38 -6.41 11.10 21.39
CA GLN A 38 -6.33 12.55 21.62
C GLN A 38 -5.66 13.32 20.48
N SER A 39 -5.02 12.63 19.53
CA SER A 39 -4.25 13.29 18.46
C SER A 39 -5.10 14.13 17.51
N ILE A 40 -6.37 13.74 17.31
CA ILE A 40 -7.33 14.45 16.46
C ILE A 40 -8.71 14.39 17.14
N LEU A 41 -9.18 15.54 17.64
CA LEU A 41 -10.47 15.64 18.32
C LEU A 41 -11.27 16.84 17.80
N LEU A 42 -12.58 16.68 17.64
CA LEU A 42 -13.45 17.84 17.47
C LEU A 42 -13.62 18.51 18.83
N LYS A 43 -13.32 19.80 18.91
CA LYS A 43 -13.44 20.59 20.14
C LYS A 43 -13.96 21.98 19.79
N GLU A 44 -14.81 22.51 20.66
CA GLU A 44 -15.26 23.88 20.59
C GLU A 44 -14.10 24.83 20.95
N ASP A 45 -13.88 25.85 20.13
CA ASP A 45 -12.90 26.89 20.40
C ASP A 45 -13.43 27.90 21.43
N GLY A 46 -12.59 28.88 21.79
CA GLY A 46 -12.98 29.92 22.75
C GLY A 46 -14.11 30.85 22.25
N GLU A 47 -14.46 30.79 20.97
CA GLU A 47 -15.52 31.59 20.34
C GLU A 47 -16.83 30.81 20.16
N GLY A 48 -16.92 29.58 20.70
CA GLY A 48 -18.10 28.74 20.59
C GLY A 48 -18.26 28.06 19.23
N LYS A 49 -17.20 27.99 18.41
CA LYS A 49 -17.23 27.34 17.10
C LYS A 49 -16.61 25.95 17.21
N GLN A 50 -17.29 24.97 16.65
CA GLN A 50 -16.77 23.61 16.59
C GLN A 50 -15.60 23.54 15.61
N GLY A 51 -14.40 23.28 16.13
CA GLY A 51 -13.16 23.15 15.37
C GLY A 51 -12.50 21.77 15.52
N LEU A 52 -11.39 21.59 14.81
CA LEU A 52 -10.55 20.39 14.91
C LEU A 52 -9.30 20.72 15.72
N SER A 53 -9.12 20.05 16.86
CA SER A 53 -7.89 20.09 17.65
C SER A 53 -6.95 18.98 17.17
N VAL A 54 -5.72 19.36 16.81
CA VAL A 54 -4.68 18.42 16.35
C VAL A 54 -3.49 18.52 17.28
N SER A 55 -3.13 17.41 17.94
CA SER A 55 -1.94 17.32 18.79
C SER A 55 -0.67 17.21 17.96
N LYS A 56 0.48 17.58 18.56
CA LYS A 56 1.82 17.36 17.99
C LYS A 56 2.11 15.86 17.77
N ASP A 57 1.47 15.00 18.55
CA ASP A 57 1.64 13.54 18.48
C ASP A 57 1.02 12.91 17.24
N VAL A 58 0.22 13.66 16.46
CA VAL A 58 -0.50 13.13 15.27
C VAL A 58 0.45 12.49 14.26
N VAL A 59 1.64 13.06 14.09
CA VAL A 59 2.65 12.55 13.15
C VAL A 59 3.26 11.25 13.68
N GLU A 60 3.61 11.21 14.97
CA GLU A 60 4.16 10.01 15.61
C GLU A 60 3.15 8.86 15.58
N VAL A 61 1.92 9.11 16.03
CA VAL A 61 0.81 8.14 16.01
C VAL A 61 0.53 7.64 14.60
N GLY A 62 0.44 8.54 13.62
CA GLY A 62 0.18 8.20 12.22
C GLY A 62 1.29 7.33 11.64
N SER A 63 2.55 7.65 11.93
CA SER A 63 3.69 6.86 11.49
C SER A 63 3.72 5.46 12.10
N HIS A 64 3.36 5.32 13.38
CA HIS A 64 3.22 4.04 14.04
C HIS A 64 2.08 3.20 13.42
N ALA A 65 0.92 3.79 13.19
CA ALA A 65 -0.19 3.11 12.53
C ALA A 65 0.18 2.66 11.10
N LEU A 66 0.93 3.49 10.36
CA LEU A 66 1.44 3.12 9.04
C LEU A 66 2.44 1.96 9.10
N LYS A 67 3.37 2.00 10.06
CA LYS A 67 4.34 0.92 10.28
C LYS A 67 3.63 -0.40 10.55
N ASP A 68 2.65 -0.42 11.45
CA ASP A 68 1.88 -1.61 11.80
C ASP A 68 1.06 -2.15 10.60
N ASN A 69 0.48 -1.24 9.81
CA ASN A 69 -0.20 -1.58 8.57
C ASN A 69 0.73 -2.26 7.56
N ILE A 70 1.92 -1.68 7.34
CA ILE A 70 2.90 -2.24 6.40
C ILE A 70 3.46 -3.57 6.91
N THR A 71 3.73 -3.72 8.21
CA THR A 71 4.20 -5.00 8.75
C THR A 71 3.15 -6.10 8.63
N THR A 72 1.87 -5.74 8.69
CA THR A 72 0.77 -6.70 8.52
C THR A 72 0.53 -7.03 7.05
N LEU A 73 0.51 -6.01 6.18
CA LEU A 73 0.29 -6.19 4.74
C LEU A 73 1.49 -6.79 4.03
N GLY A 74 2.71 -6.48 4.46
CA GLY A 74 3.97 -6.85 3.80
C GLY A 74 4.05 -8.33 3.45
N PRO A 75 3.93 -9.26 4.42
CA PRO A 75 3.98 -10.70 4.14
C PRO A 75 2.85 -11.22 3.24
N LEU A 76 1.75 -10.50 3.15
CA LEU A 76 0.56 -10.93 2.42
C LEU A 76 0.55 -10.43 0.97
N VAL A 77 1.23 -9.31 0.69
CA VAL A 77 1.39 -8.76 -0.65
C VAL A 77 2.74 -9.10 -1.29
N LEU A 78 3.72 -9.53 -0.47
CA LEU A 78 5.04 -9.99 -0.92
C LEU A 78 5.07 -11.52 -0.90
N PRO A 79 5.09 -12.19 -2.07
CA PRO A 79 5.25 -13.63 -2.12
C PRO A 79 6.63 -14.01 -1.57
N PHE A 80 6.65 -14.66 -0.39
CA PHE A 80 7.78 -15.34 0.26
C PHE A 80 8.94 -14.47 0.77
N LEU A 81 8.96 -14.22 2.08
CA LEU A 81 10.20 -13.93 2.83
C LEU A 81 10.61 -15.05 3.81
N ASN A 82 9.80 -16.11 3.98
CA ASN A 82 10.06 -17.12 5.03
C ASN A 82 9.95 -18.60 4.59
N ASN A 83 10.00 -18.92 3.29
CA ASN A 83 10.02 -20.32 2.84
C ASN A 83 11.32 -20.71 2.10
N SER A 84 12.44 -20.05 2.39
CA SER A 84 13.74 -20.39 1.80
C SER A 84 14.89 -20.38 2.81
N ILE A 85 14.62 -20.78 4.06
CA ILE A 85 15.70 -21.13 5.01
C ILE A 85 15.32 -22.44 5.73
N SER A 86 15.30 -23.55 4.98
CA SER A 86 15.68 -24.87 5.51
C SER A 86 15.66 -25.93 4.41
N SER A 87 16.82 -26.15 3.79
CA SER A 87 17.45 -27.47 3.69
C SER A 87 18.74 -27.37 2.86
N PRO A 88 19.91 -27.68 3.44
CA PRO A 88 21.10 -27.95 2.65
C PRO A 88 21.08 -29.42 2.17
N LEU A 89 21.82 -29.68 1.09
CA LEU A 89 22.07 -30.97 0.42
C LEU A 89 20.95 -31.55 -0.45
N CYS A 90 21.12 -31.39 -1.76
CA CYS A 90 21.28 -32.57 -2.62
C CYS A 90 22.17 -32.22 -3.81
N SER A 91 23.37 -32.81 -3.81
CA SER A 91 24.38 -32.74 -4.85
C SER A 91 24.01 -33.62 -6.04
N SER A 92 23.81 -33.04 -7.22
CA SER A 92 24.18 -33.66 -8.51
C SER A 92 23.97 -32.70 -9.67
N THR A 93 25.09 -32.24 -10.23
CA THR A 93 25.40 -32.20 -11.67
C THR A 93 24.33 -31.68 -12.63
N THR A 94 24.46 -30.42 -13.08
CA THR A 94 24.58 -29.95 -14.49
C THR A 94 24.33 -28.43 -14.57
N PRO A 95 25.10 -27.64 -15.35
CA PRO A 95 24.82 -26.23 -15.52
C PRO A 95 23.78 -26.06 -16.63
N SER A 96 22.50 -25.95 -16.28
CA SER A 96 21.50 -25.41 -17.21
C SER A 96 21.68 -23.91 -17.31
N LEU A 97 22.39 -23.52 -18.38
CA LEU A 97 22.52 -22.18 -18.90
C LEU A 97 21.12 -21.56 -19.04
N ILE A 98 20.77 -20.59 -18.20
CA ILE A 98 19.53 -19.83 -18.32
C ILE A 98 19.69 -18.91 -19.53
N PHE A 99 19.21 -19.37 -20.69
CA PHE A 99 19.00 -18.52 -21.85
C PHE A 99 17.84 -17.56 -21.56
N LEU A 100 18.14 -16.31 -21.25
CA LEU A 100 17.20 -15.21 -21.44
C LEU A 100 17.13 -14.91 -22.94
N THR A 101 16.29 -15.65 -23.68
CA THR A 101 15.98 -15.27 -25.06
C THR A 101 15.09 -14.04 -25.02
N THR A 102 15.68 -12.87 -25.28
CA THR A 102 14.92 -11.67 -25.63
C THR A 102 14.33 -11.88 -27.02
N SER A 103 13.03 -12.18 -27.12
CA SER A 103 12.34 -12.17 -28.41
C SER A 103 11.59 -10.85 -28.58
N SER A 104 12.21 -9.95 -29.34
CA SER A 104 11.62 -8.82 -30.07
C SER A 104 11.82 -7.41 -29.46
N PRO A 105 12.46 -6.49 -30.23
CA PRO A 105 12.68 -5.10 -29.88
C PRO A 105 11.56 -4.23 -30.45
N SER A 106 10.51 -3.98 -29.68
CA SER A 106 9.54 -2.94 -30.02
C SER A 106 8.96 -2.32 -28.76
N SER A 107 9.64 -1.27 -28.32
CA SER A 107 9.10 -0.12 -27.59
C SER A 107 8.13 -0.42 -26.44
N MET A 108 8.67 -0.58 -25.23
CA MET A 108 7.94 -0.24 -24.01
C MET A 108 8.67 0.92 -23.31
N PHE A 109 8.68 2.08 -23.98
CA PHE A 109 8.85 3.35 -23.28
C PHE A 109 7.47 3.77 -22.79
N ALA A 110 7.20 3.59 -21.50
CA ALA A 110 6.13 4.33 -20.85
C ALA A 110 6.60 5.79 -20.74
N TYR A 111 6.31 6.57 -21.78
CA TYR A 111 6.56 8.00 -21.81
C TYR A 111 5.51 8.69 -20.92
N TRP A 112 5.93 9.17 -19.76
CA TRP A 112 5.12 10.04 -18.89
C TRP A 112 5.49 11.49 -19.21
N PRO A 113 4.60 12.30 -19.84
CA PRO A 113 4.94 13.69 -20.10
C PRO A 113 4.99 14.47 -18.78
N PRO A 114 5.97 15.36 -18.57
CA PRO A 114 5.96 16.27 -17.44
C PRO A 114 4.78 17.24 -17.60
N ALA A 115 3.97 17.36 -16.54
CA ALA A 115 2.90 18.34 -16.45
C ALA A 115 3.49 19.74 -16.62
N SER A 116 3.08 20.44 -17.68
CA SER A 116 3.39 21.84 -17.89
C SER A 116 2.77 22.68 -16.77
N ARG A 117 3.63 23.35 -15.99
CA ARG A 117 3.22 24.51 -15.18
C ARG A 117 2.83 25.65 -16.12
N SER A 118 1.63 26.18 -15.91
CA SER A 118 1.30 27.59 -16.14
C SER A 118 0.40 28.03 -14.99
#